data_AF-X1UHJ5-F1
#
_entry.id   AF-X1UHJ5-F1
#
_cell.length_a   1.000
_cell.length_b   1.000
_cell.length_c   1.000
_cell.angle_alpha   90.00
_cell.angle_beta   90.00
_cell.angle_gamma   90.00
#
_symmetry.space_group_name_H-M   'P 1'
#
loop_
_entity.id
_entity.type
_entity.pdbx_description
1 polymer ?
#
loop_
_entity_poly.entity_id
_entity_poly.type
_entity_poly.pdbx_seq_one_letter_code
_entity_poly.pdbx_strand_id
1 'polypeptide(L)' 'VGHVHIADTTRRAPGSGHFDFKTFLNIFKNAGYSEFVSIETIMKPSFEEVAKSSSEYLRSIL' A
#
# COMPACT_ATOMS: atom_id res chain seq x y z
N VAL A 1 5.03 4.04 -15.93
CA VAL A 1 3.82 3.73 -15.12
C VAL A 1 3.13 5.05 -14.83
N GLY A 2 1.82 5.17 -15.13
CA GLY A 2 1.08 6.42 -14.96
C GLY A 2 0.41 6.59 -13.61
N HIS A 3 0.05 5.49 -12.95
CA HIS A 3 -0.50 5.46 -11.58
C HIS A 3 -0.33 4.06 -10.98
N VAL A 4 -0.33 3.94 -9.66
CA VAL A 4 -0.18 2.67 -8.94
C VAL A 4 -1.30 2.50 -7.92
N HIS A 5 -1.99 1.36 -8.00
CA HIS A 5 -2.91 0.89 -6.97
C HIS A 5 -2.27 -0.25 -6.18
N ILE A 6 -2.44 -0.22 -4.86
CA ILE A 6 -1.93 -1.26 -3.96
C ILE A 6 -3.03 -1.88 -3.10
N ALA A 7 -2.90 -3.18 -2.91
CA ALA A 7 -3.56 -3.98 -1.89
C ALA A 7 -2.62 -5.12 -1.54
N ASP A 8 -2.74 -5.69 -0.34
CA ASP A 8 -1.93 -6.85 0.01
C ASP A 8 -2.38 -8.08 -0.79
N THR A 9 -1.58 -9.15 -0.71
CA THR A 9 -1.83 -10.50 -1.24
C THR A 9 -3.21 -11.06 -0.88
N THR A 10 -3.78 -10.63 0.23
CA THR A 10 -5.13 -11.01 0.71
C THR A 10 -6.25 -10.16 0.09
N ARG A 11 -5.94 -9.20 -0.80
CA ARG A 11 -6.82 -8.08 -1.22
C ARG A 11 -7.40 -7.29 -0.05
N ARG A 12 -6.74 -7.29 1.11
CA ARG A 12 -7.05 -6.45 2.27
C ARG A 12 -6.00 -5.32 2.41
N ALA A 13 -6.08 -4.55 3.48
CA ALA A 13 -5.17 -3.45 3.79
C ALA A 13 -3.69 -3.85 3.63
N PRO A 14 -2.81 -3.03 3.06
CA PRO A 14 -1.36 -3.23 3.14
C PRO A 14 -0.90 -3.61 4.56
N GLY A 15 -0.10 -4.67 4.68
CA GLY A 15 0.38 -5.21 5.95
C GLY A 15 -0.48 -6.33 6.53
N SER A 16 -1.58 -6.70 5.88
CA SER A 16 -2.46 -7.80 6.30
C SER A 16 -2.10 -9.15 5.69
N GLY A 17 -1.15 -9.19 4.77
CA GLY A 17 -0.62 -10.39 4.16
C GLY A 17 0.90 -10.36 4.19
N HIS A 18 1.53 -10.72 3.07
CA HIS A 18 2.98 -10.89 2.98
C HIS A 18 3.59 -10.27 1.71
N PHE A 19 2.92 -9.31 1.08
CA PHE A 19 3.52 -8.57 -0.03
C PHE A 19 4.67 -7.68 0.48
N ASP A 20 5.84 -7.74 -0.15
CA ASP A 20 6.98 -6.89 0.22
C ASP A 20 6.83 -5.47 -0.35
N PHE A 21 6.02 -4.65 0.34
CA PHE A 21 5.80 -3.27 -0.03
C PHE A 21 7.07 -2.42 0.05
N LYS A 22 7.99 -2.72 0.97
CA LYS A 22 9.21 -1.92 1.15
C LYS A 22 10.10 -2.00 -0.08
N THR A 23 10.35 -3.21 -0.55
CA THR A 23 11.15 -3.42 -1.76
C THR A 23 10.43 -2.85 -2.98
N PHE A 24 9.13 -3.14 -3.13
CA PHE A 24 8.34 -2.66 -4.26
C PHE A 24 8.35 -1.12 -4.37
N LEU A 25 8.06 -0.40 -3.29
CA LEU A 25 8.01 1.07 -3.29
C LEU A 25 9.39 1.69 -3.53
N ASN A 26 10.47 1.06 -3.02
CA ASN A 26 11.83 1.50 -3.31
C ASN A 26 12.23 1.34 -4.78
N ILE A 27 11.77 0.28 -5.47
CA ILE A 27 12.00 0.11 -6.91
C ILE A 27 11.40 1.29 -7.68
N PHE A 28 10.16 1.66 -7.38
CA PHE A 28 9.47 2.78 -8.03
C PHE A 28 10.14 4.12 -7.72
N LYS A 29 10.47 4.37 -6.45
CA LYS A 29 11.20 5.56 -6.03
C LYS A 29 12.54 5.70 -6.76
N ASN A 30 13.32 4.62 -6.83
CA ASN A 30 14.63 4.61 -7.50
C ASN A 30 14.52 4.74 -9.02
N ALA A 31 13.40 4.30 -9.61
CA ALA A 31 13.09 4.50 -11.02
C ALA A 31 12.55 5.92 -11.33
N GLY A 32 12.47 6.81 -10.33
CA GLY A 32 12.04 8.21 -10.50
C GLY A 32 10.53 8.42 -10.45
N TYR A 33 9.75 7.46 -9.92
CA TYR A 33 8.32 7.67 -9.69
C TYR A 33 8.10 8.60 -8.49
N SER A 34 7.48 9.75 -8.73
CA SER A 34 7.22 10.81 -7.73
C SER A 34 5.75 11.11 -7.50
N GLU A 35 4.85 10.35 -8.12
CA GLU A 35 3.40 10.53 -8.02
C GLU A 35 2.78 9.71 -6.88
N PHE A 36 1.46 9.80 -6.71
CA PHE A 36 0.74 9.08 -5.67
C PHE A 36 0.68 7.57 -5.91
N VAL A 37 0.53 6.83 -4.80
CA VAL A 37 0.15 5.42 -4.77
C VAL A 37 -1.17 5.33 -4.01
N SER A 38 -2.21 4.80 -4.65
CA SER A 38 -3.55 4.70 -4.04
C SER A 38 -3.79 3.32 -3.47
N ILE A 39 -4.40 3.26 -2.28
CA ILE A 39 -4.85 1.99 -1.70
C ILE A 39 -6.20 1.64 -2.33
N GLU A 40 -6.28 0.51 -3.03
CA GLU A 40 -7.51 0.02 -3.65
C GLU A 40 -7.74 -1.43 -3.23
N THR A 41 -8.51 -1.62 -2.15
CA THR A 41 -8.58 -2.89 -1.43
C THR A 41 -9.98 -3.17 -0.89
N ILE A 42 -10.22 -4.38 -0.38
CA ILE A 42 -11.51 -4.74 0.24
C ILE A 42 -11.67 -4.00 1.57
N MET A 43 -12.67 -3.13 1.64
CA MET A 43 -13.01 -2.29 2.79
C MET A 43 -13.78 -3.08 3.86
N LYS A 44 -13.09 -3.92 4.66
CA LYS A 44 -13.65 -4.42 5.93
C LYS A 44 -12.60 -4.37 7.05
N PRO A 45 -13.00 -4.17 8.32
CA PRO A 45 -14.38 -4.05 8.80
C PRO A 45 -15.06 -2.73 8.41
N SER A 46 -14.31 -1.65 8.26
CA SER A 46 -14.81 -0.36 7.73
C SER A 46 -13.73 0.35 6.90
N PHE A 47 -14.11 1.45 6.26
CA PHE A 47 -13.16 2.31 5.56
C PHE A 47 -12.12 2.90 6.52
N GLU A 48 -12.55 3.39 7.68
CA GLU A 48 -11.70 4.06 8.67
C GLU A 48 -10.63 3.11 9.22
N GLU A 49 -11.01 1.88 9.57
CA GLU A 49 -10.09 0.87 10.08
C GLU A 49 -9.06 0.47 9.01
N VAL A 50 -9.51 0.28 7.77
CA VAL A 50 -8.60 -0.03 6.65
C VAL A 50 -7.66 1.13 6.36
N ALA A 51 -8.17 2.37 6.33
CA ALA A 51 -7.35 3.55 6.08
C ALA A 51 -6.30 3.75 7.18
N LYS A 52 -6.71 3.60 8.45
CA LYS A 52 -5.83 3.69 9.61
C LYS A 52 -4.73 2.64 9.55
N SER A 53 -5.08 1.36 9.46
CA SER A 53 -4.10 0.26 9.48
C SER A 53 -3.15 0.34 8.28
N SER A 54 -3.66 0.69 7.09
CA SER A 54 -2.83 0.86 5.89
C SER A 54 -1.84 2.02 6.06
N SER A 55 -2.29 3.16 6.60
CA SER A 55 -1.42 4.31 6.86
C SER A 55 -0.34 3.98 7.90
N GLU A 56 -0.71 3.32 8.99
CA GLU A 56 0.23 2.90 10.04
C GLU A 56 1.31 1.96 9.49
N TYR A 57 0.90 0.93 8.74
CA TYR A 57 1.83 0.00 8.11
C TYR A 57 2.76 0.70 7.10
N LEU A 58 2.21 1.48 6.16
CA LEU A 58 3.00 2.14 5.12
C LEU A 58 3.99 3.15 5.72
N ARG A 59 3.59 3.90 6.75
CA ARG A 59 4.50 4.81 7.48
C ARG A 59 5.64 4.09 8.21
N SER A 60 5.44 2.83 8.59
CA SER A 60 6.48 2.05 9.28
C SER A 60 7.58 1.52 8.35
N ILE A 61 7.31 1.45 7.04
CA ILE A 61 8.23 0.86 6.04
C ILE A 61 8.82 1.86 5.04
N LEU A 62 8.24 3.07 4.95
CA LEU A 62 8.70 4.18 4.13
C LEU A 62 9.73 5.05 4.88
#